data_AF-A0AAV5UPJ1-F1
#
_entry.id   AF-A0AAV5UPJ1-F1
#
_cell.length_a   1.000
_cell.length_b   1.000
_cell.length_c   1.000
_cell.angle_alpha   90.00
_cell.angle_beta   90.00
_cell.angle_gamma   90.00
#
_symmetry.space_group_name_H-M   'P 1'
#
loop_
_entity.id
_entity.type
_entity.pdbx_description
1 polymer ?
#
loop_
_entity_poly.entity_id
_entity_poly.type
_entity_poly.pdbx_seq_one_letter_code
_entity_poly.pdbx_strand_id
1 'polypeptide(L)'
;MIAYWTPVKLVCGMPAPYHGDSIWLWSKVLNVVNGTSAIFYFITWQTVKKRGAAHSSKRVFVSIAVVMAFEVSGWFISSTLINLSRILMYSDKRPPFHYFACLFVNFGIAVKTPVYYAIRS
;
A
#
# COMPACT_ATOMS: atom_id res chain seq x y z
N MET A 1 10.39 8.77 -24.04
CA MET A 1 11.38 8.02 -23.26
C MET A 1 11.24 6.56 -23.68
N ILE A 2 12.13 6.06 -24.55
CA ILE A 2 12.05 4.69 -25.08
C ILE A 2 12.82 3.80 -24.09
N ALA A 3 12.10 3.00 -23.31
CA ALA A 3 12.70 2.07 -22.37
C ALA A 3 13.20 0.84 -23.14
N TYR A 4 14.52 0.66 -23.23
CA TYR A 4 15.11 -0.56 -23.75
C TYR A 4 14.90 -1.70 -22.75
N TRP A 5 14.14 -2.71 -23.15
CA TRP A 5 13.91 -3.93 -22.37
C TRP A 5 15.10 -4.88 -22.57
N THR A 6 15.94 -5.06 -21.56
CA THR A 6 17.01 -6.06 -21.58
C THR A 6 16.53 -7.33 -20.87
N PRO A 7 16.57 -8.51 -21.52
CA PRO A 7 16.13 -9.75 -20.90
C PRO A 7 17.12 -10.16 -19.81
N VAL A 8 16.68 -10.10 -18.56
CA VAL A 8 17.46 -10.61 -17.42
C VAL A 8 16.97 -12.03 -17.10
N LYS A 9 17.86 -13.03 -17.15
CA LYS A 9 17.56 -14.39 -16.68
C LYS A 9 17.53 -14.42 -15.15
N LEU A 10 16.40 -14.01 -14.58
CA LEU A 10 16.13 -14.13 -13.14
C LEU A 10 15.44 -15.48 -12.89
N VAL A 11 16.13 -16.43 -12.27
CA VAL A 11 15.55 -17.74 -11.90
C VAL A 11 14.77 -17.65 -10.57
N CYS A 12 15.29 -16.91 -9.59
CA CYS A 12 14.72 -16.78 -8.24
C CYS A 12 14.89 -15.35 -7.67
N GLY A 13 14.54 -14.32 -8.43
CA GLY A 13 14.57 -12.93 -7.96
C GLY A 13 13.22 -12.26 -8.12
N MET A 14 12.94 -11.23 -7.33
CA MET A 14 11.75 -10.41 -7.54
C MET A 14 11.93 -9.64 -8.85
N PRO A 15 11.09 -9.86 -9.88
CA PRO A 15 11.19 -9.09 -11.11
C PRO A 15 10.92 -7.63 -10.76
N ALA A 16 11.92 -6.79 -10.94
CA ALA A 16 11.76 -5.35 -10.83
C ALA A 16 11.33 -4.85 -12.22
N PRO A 17 10.04 -4.53 -12.45
CA PRO A 17 9.59 -4.01 -13.75
C PRO A 17 10.22 -2.64 -14.07
N TYR A 18 10.72 -1.96 -13.04
CA TYR A 18 11.34 -0.64 -13.08
C TYR A 18 12.75 -0.75 -12.52
N HIS A 19 13.72 -0.06 -13.12
CA HIS A 19 15.12 0.00 -12.69
C HIS A 19 15.56 1.46 -12.48
N GLY A 20 16.50 1.69 -11.56
CA GLY A 20 17.05 3.03 -11.29
C GLY A 20 15.99 4.03 -10.82
N ASP A 21 15.95 5.20 -11.47
CA ASP A 21 15.07 6.33 -11.11
C ASP A 21 13.58 6.04 -11.30
N SER A 22 13.23 5.11 -12.19
CA SER A 22 11.84 4.74 -12.45
C SER A 22 11.12 4.13 -11.24
N ILE A 23 11.85 3.38 -10.39
CA ILE A 23 11.28 2.87 -9.13
C ILE A 23 10.95 4.02 -8.17
N TRP A 24 11.79 5.06 -8.11
CA TRP A 24 11.56 6.18 -7.20
C TRP A 24 10.35 7.00 -7.65
N LEU A 25 10.22 7.23 -8.96
CA LEU A 25 9.05 7.89 -9.54
C LEU A 25 7.77 7.07 -9.26
N TRP A 26 7.85 5.74 -9.44
CA TRP A 26 6.74 4.82 -9.16
C TRP A 26 6.29 4.87 -7.70
N SER A 27 7.23 4.78 -6.75
CA SER A 27 6.93 4.87 -5.32
C SER A 27 6.33 6.23 -4.94
N LYS A 28 6.80 7.33 -5.55
CA LYS A 28 6.20 8.65 -5.34
C LYS A 28 4.77 8.73 -5.85
N VAL A 29 4.51 8.25 -7.07
CA VAL A 29 3.15 8.24 -7.64
C VAL A 29 2.21 7.41 -6.78
N LEU A 30 2.64 6.21 -6.35
CA LEU A 30 1.85 5.37 -5.44
C LEU A 30 1.53 6.08 -4.12
N ASN A 31 2.51 6.75 -3.51
CA ASN A 31 2.28 7.49 -2.27
C ASN A 31 1.31 8.66 -2.47
N VAL A 32 1.39 9.38 -3.59
CA VAL A 32 0.44 10.47 -3.92
C VAL A 32 -0.97 9.93 -4.12
N VAL A 33 -1.12 8.82 -4.85
CA VAL A 33 -2.43 8.18 -5.09
C VAL A 33 -3.03 7.69 -3.78
N ASN A 34 -2.26 6.98 -2.95
CA ASN A 34 -2.70 6.49 -1.64
C ASN A 34 -3.01 7.62 -0.65
N GLY A 35 -2.23 8.69 -0.67
CA GLY A 35 -2.49 9.88 0.15
C GLY A 35 -3.80 10.57 -0.27
N THR A 36 -4.01 10.72 -1.57
CA THR A 36 -5.21 11.35 -2.14
C THR A 36 -6.47 10.54 -1.83
N SER A 37 -6.41 9.21 -1.97
CA SER A 37 -7.53 8.34 -1.63
C SER A 37 -7.87 8.41 -0.13
N ALA A 38 -6.86 8.43 0.75
CA ALA A 38 -7.07 8.60 2.19
C ALA A 38 -7.82 9.90 2.53
N ILE A 39 -7.50 11.02 1.86
CA ILE A 39 -8.19 12.30 2.04
C ILE A 39 -9.66 12.20 1.64
N PHE A 40 -9.97 11.60 0.49
CA PHE A 40 -11.37 11.42 0.05
C PHE A 40 -12.17 10.57 1.04
N TYR A 41 -11.61 9.48 1.54
CA TYR A 41 -12.26 8.65 2.56
C TYR A 41 -12.47 9.41 3.87
N PHE A 42 -11.50 10.22 4.30
CA PHE A 42 -11.63 11.05 5.49
C PHE A 42 -12.75 12.09 5.36
N ILE A 43 -12.82 12.80 4.22
CA ILE A 43 -13.89 13.76 3.95
C ILE A 43 -15.25 13.08 3.95
N THR A 44 -15.35 11.90 3.31
CA THR A 44 -16.58 11.12 3.25
C THR A 44 -17.01 10.69 4.65
N TRP A 45 -16.07 10.23 5.48
CA TRP A 45 -16.31 9.87 6.88
C TRP A 45 -16.85 11.06 7.70
N GLN A 46 -16.22 12.24 7.60
CA GLN A 46 -16.69 13.44 8.29
C GLN A 46 -18.11 13.83 7.85
N THR A 47 -18.41 13.69 6.55
CA THR A 47 -19.72 13.99 5.99
C THR A 47 -20.80 13.04 6.53
N VAL A 48 -20.51 11.74 6.58
CA VAL A 48 -21.40 10.70 7.13
C VAL A 48 -21.64 10.91 8.62
N LYS A 49 -20.61 11.29 9.37
CA LYS A 49 -20.71 11.60 10.80
C LYS A 49 -21.63 12.81 11.05
N LYS A 50 -21.50 13.86 10.24
CA LYS A 50 -22.31 15.10 10.37
C LYS A 50 -23.77 14.90 9.99
N ARG A 51 -24.08 14.06 8.99
CA ARG A 51 -25.44 13.88 8.45
C ARG A 51 -26.33 12.91 9.25
N GLY A 52 -25.86 12.38 10.38
CA GLY A 52 -26.69 11.49 11.21
C GLY A 52 -27.12 10.20 10.51
N ALA A 53 -26.25 9.62 9.67
CA ALA A 53 -26.58 8.45 8.86
C ALA A 53 -27.06 7.25 9.70
N ALA A 54 -27.91 6.42 9.09
CA ALA A 54 -28.44 5.19 9.68
C ALA A 54 -27.31 4.28 10.21
N HIS A 55 -27.63 3.49 11.26
CA HIS A 55 -26.66 2.64 11.93
C HIS A 55 -25.99 1.62 10.97
N SER A 56 -26.74 1.10 9.99
CA SER A 56 -26.23 0.23 8.94
C SER A 56 -25.17 0.91 8.07
N SER A 57 -25.43 2.15 7.62
CA SER A 57 -24.48 2.94 6.84
C SER A 57 -23.21 3.26 7.62
N LYS A 58 -23.33 3.60 8.92
CA LYS A 58 -22.16 3.83 9.79
C LYS A 58 -21.28 2.60 9.91
N ARG A 59 -21.86 1.41 10.05
CA ARG A 59 -21.11 0.14 10.16
C ARG A 59 -20.30 -0.15 8.90
N VAL A 60 -20.90 0.05 7.73
CA VAL A 60 -20.21 -0.09 6.42
C VAL A 60 -19.08 0.93 6.30
N PHE A 61 -19.30 2.18 6.71
CA PHE A 61 -18.26 3.20 6.66
C PHE A 61 -17.09 2.94 7.61
N VAL A 62 -17.35 2.46 8.83
CA VAL A 62 -16.30 2.08 9.79
C VAL A 62 -15.43 0.97 9.21
N SER A 63 -16.03 -0.02 8.55
CA SER A 63 -15.30 -1.08 7.87
C SER A 63 -14.35 -0.56 6.82
N ILE A 64 -14.86 0.27 5.91
CA ILE A 64 -14.07 0.84 4.82
C ILE A 64 -12.93 1.67 5.42
N ALA A 65 -13.19 2.45 6.47
CA ALA A 65 -12.16 3.21 7.16
C ALA A 65 -11.07 2.31 7.78
N VAL A 66 -11.44 1.20 8.41
CA VAL A 66 -10.50 0.22 8.98
C VAL A 66 -9.65 -0.41 7.88
N VAL A 67 -10.27 -0.89 6.80
CA VAL A 67 -9.58 -1.48 5.65
C VAL A 67 -8.59 -0.48 5.04
N MET A 68 -9.05 0.75 4.79
CA MET A 68 -8.21 1.80 4.21
C MET A 68 -7.05 2.18 5.14
N ALA A 69 -7.25 2.17 6.46
CA ALA A 69 -6.17 2.45 7.41
C ALA A 69 -5.06 1.38 7.32
N PHE A 70 -5.42 0.10 7.27
CA PHE A 70 -4.44 -1.00 7.11
C PHE A 70 -3.78 -0.98 5.73
N GLU A 71 -4.52 -0.70 4.67
CA GLU A 71 -3.99 -0.66 3.32
C GLU A 71 -3.01 0.51 3.12
N VAL A 72 -3.40 1.73 3.49
CA VAL A 72 -2.56 2.92 3.35
C VAL A 72 -1.33 2.83 4.24
N SER A 73 -1.48 2.37 5.50
CA SER A 73 -0.34 2.17 6.40
C SER A 73 0.60 1.07 5.90
N GLY A 74 0.07 -0.04 5.38
CA GLY A 74 0.86 -1.11 4.78
C GLY A 74 1.72 -0.60 3.62
N TRP A 75 1.12 0.10 2.66
CA TRP A 75 1.84 0.71 1.54
C TRP A 75 2.87 1.76 1.98
N PHE A 76 2.51 2.60 2.94
CA PHE A 76 3.40 3.63 3.46
C PHE A 76 4.63 3.03 4.16
N ILE A 77 4.43 2.03 5.02
CA ILE A 77 5.51 1.33 5.74
C ILE A 77 6.40 0.61 4.73
N SER A 78 5.83 -0.14 3.78
CA SER A 78 6.59 -0.85 2.74
C SER A 78 7.41 0.12 1.90
N SER A 79 6.81 1.22 1.42
CA SER A 79 7.53 2.24 0.63
C SER A 79 8.66 2.89 1.43
N THR A 80 8.43 3.16 2.71
CA THR A 80 9.45 3.76 3.58
C THR A 80 10.62 2.81 3.80
N LEU A 81 10.33 1.54 4.10
CA LEU A 81 11.36 0.50 4.25
C LEU A 81 12.16 0.31 2.96
N ILE A 82 11.51 0.23 1.80
CA ILE A 82 12.19 0.10 0.51
C ILE A 82 13.08 1.31 0.20
N ASN A 83 12.67 2.52 0.59
CA ASN A 83 13.53 3.71 0.46
C ASN A 83 14.70 3.68 1.45
N LEU A 84 14.45 3.24 2.69
CA LEU A 84 15.47 3.14 3.73
C LEU A 84 16.55 2.09 3.39
N SER A 85 16.17 0.98 2.76
CA SER A 85 17.10 -0.08 2.33
C SER A 85 18.14 0.45 1.33
N ARG A 86 17.80 1.46 0.54
CA ARG A 86 18.72 2.09 -0.43
C ARG A 86 19.82 2.88 0.26
N ILE A 87 19.52 3.47 1.41
CA ILE A 87 20.44 4.33 2.18
C ILE A 87 21.27 3.50 3.15
N LEU A 88 20.63 2.55 3.86
CA LEU A 88 21.26 1.83 4.98
C LEU A 88 21.88 0.49 4.60
N MET A 89 21.50 -0.13 3.47
CA MET A 89 21.94 -1.49 3.15
C MET A 89 22.81 -1.57 1.90
N TYR A 90 23.89 -2.36 2.03
CA TYR A 90 24.70 -2.85 0.93
C TYR A 90 23.85 -3.67 -0.05
N SER A 91 24.20 -3.58 -1.34
CA SER A 91 23.39 -4.09 -2.46
C SER A 91 22.95 -5.55 -2.27
N ASP A 92 23.82 -6.40 -1.73
CA ASP A 92 23.57 -7.84 -1.57
C ASP A 92 22.53 -8.19 -0.50
N LYS A 93 22.30 -7.31 0.48
CA LYS A 93 21.29 -7.53 1.55
C LYS A 93 19.94 -6.88 1.26
N ARG A 94 19.79 -6.16 0.15
CA ARG A 94 18.54 -5.48 -0.22
C ARG A 94 17.39 -6.44 -0.56
N PRO A 95 17.59 -7.55 -1.31
CA PRO A 95 16.48 -8.43 -1.69
C PRO A 95 15.68 -9.00 -0.50
N PRO A 96 16.27 -9.62 0.53
CA PRO A 96 15.51 -10.15 1.66
C PRO A 96 14.79 -9.05 2.45
N PHE A 97 15.37 -7.84 2.54
CA PHE A 97 14.73 -6.71 3.18
C PHE A 97 13.50 -6.22 2.42
N HIS A 98 13.53 -6.24 1.09
CA HIS A 98 12.37 -5.90 0.26
C HIS A 98 11.23 -6.90 0.43
N TYR A 99 11.54 -8.20 0.55
CA TYR A 99 10.53 -9.21 0.85
C TYR A 99 9.85 -8.96 2.20
N PHE A 100 10.64 -8.68 3.24
CA PHE A 100 10.10 -8.30 4.55
C PHE A 100 9.23 -7.04 4.47
N ALA A 101 9.70 -6.01 3.76
CA ALA A 101 8.92 -4.80 3.55
C ALA A 101 7.58 -5.08 2.86
N CYS A 102 7.52 -5.99 1.89
CA CYS A 102 6.27 -6.34 1.19
C CYS A 102 5.25 -7.08 2.08
N LEU A 103 5.65 -7.67 3.20
CA LEU A 103 4.70 -8.34 4.11
C LEU A 103 3.62 -7.37 4.63
N PHE A 104 3.95 -6.10 4.84
CA PHE A 104 3.00 -5.10 5.34
C PHE A 104 1.87 -4.81 4.35
N VAL A 105 2.17 -4.70 3.05
CA VAL A 105 1.14 -4.56 2.00
C VAL A 105 0.27 -5.82 1.92
N ASN A 106 0.89 -7.01 1.96
CA ASN A 106 0.14 -8.27 1.94
C ASN A 106 -0.76 -8.42 3.16
N PHE A 107 -0.30 -8.01 4.34
CA PHE A 107 -1.12 -7.98 5.55
C PHE A 107 -2.32 -7.03 5.40
N GLY A 108 -2.10 -5.82 4.86
CA GLY A 108 -3.18 -4.87 4.60
C GLY A 108 -4.26 -5.43 3.65
N ILE A 109 -3.85 -6.21 2.64
CA ILE A 109 -4.78 -6.90 1.73
C ILE A 109 -5.51 -8.03 2.48
N ALA A 110 -4.79 -8.84 3.27
CA ALA A 110 -5.35 -9.97 3.99
C ALA A 110 -6.41 -9.56 5.03
N VAL A 111 -6.28 -8.37 5.64
CA VAL A 111 -7.24 -7.83 6.63
C VAL A 111 -8.62 -7.54 6.02
N LYS A 112 -8.75 -7.37 4.70
CA LYS A 112 -10.04 -7.10 4.03
C LYS A 112 -11.07 -8.19 4.31
N THR A 113 -10.67 -9.45 4.19
CA THR A 113 -11.54 -10.62 4.36
C THR A 113 -12.15 -10.68 5.77
N PRO A 114 -11.38 -10.74 6.87
CA PRO A 114 -11.96 -10.82 8.21
C PRO A 114 -12.79 -9.59 8.57
N VAL A 115 -12.39 -8.39 8.13
CA VAL A 115 -13.17 -7.17 8.38
C VAL A 115 -14.53 -7.25 7.71
N TYR A 116 -14.60 -7.62 6.43
CA TYR A 116 -15.87 -7.74 5.71
C TYR A 116 -16.79 -8.82 6.27
N TYR A 117 -16.25 -9.96 6.70
CA TYR A 117 -17.03 -11.00 7.36
C TYR A 117 -17.55 -10.58 8.75
N ALA A 118 -16.76 -9.81 9.53
CA ALA A 118 -17.16 -9.34 10.85
C ALA A 118 -18.32 -8.32 10.84
N ILE A 119 -18.61 -7.69 9.71
CA ILE A 119 -19.75 -6.75 9.57
C ILE A 119 -21.05 -7.45 9.22
N ARG A 120 -20.96 -8.63 8.62
CA ARG A 120 -22.13 -9.43 8.24
C ARG A 120 -22.73 -10.18 9.43
N SER A 121 -21.92 -10.46 10.47
CA SER A 121 -22.36 -10.97 11.77
C SER A 121 -23.08 -9.91 12.61
#